data_AF-A0A838F5F3-F1
#
_entry.id   AF-A0A838F5F3-F1
#
_cell.length_a   1.000
_cell.length_b   1.000
_cell.length_c   1.000
_cell.angle_alpha   90.00
_cell.angle_beta   90.00
_cell.angle_gamma   90.00
#
_symmetry.space_group_name_H-M   'P 1'
#
loop_
_entity.id
_entity.type
_entity.pdbx_description
1 polymer ?
#
loop_
_entity_poly.entity_id
_entity_poly.type
_entity_poly.pdbx_seq_one_letter_code
_entity_poly.pdbx_strand_id
1 'polypeptide(L)'
;THIEKLVVFINHKYRNTTWSPVIYQYRSLSYEELIALYSISDVALITPLRDSMNLIAKEFLATKWEKEGALILSEMAGAADELSEAIIIDPNNLEEISHSLNYCLQMSKEEQSLRISAMQARLIFYDIFKWSDDFLTCLRKTQKKPVSIGYQQSYPQAKSYLQ
;
A
#
# COMPACT_ATOMS: atom_id res chain seq x y z
N THR A 1 16.05 9.45 -17.56
CA THR A 1 15.18 10.14 -16.56
C THR A 1 15.98 10.57 -15.32
N HIS A 2 15.40 11.29 -14.35
CA HIS A 2 16.08 11.65 -13.09
C HIS A 2 16.50 10.40 -12.28
N ILE A 3 15.65 9.37 -12.27
CA ILE A 3 15.89 8.09 -11.58
C ILE A 3 17.13 7.38 -12.14
N GLU A 4 17.24 7.24 -13.46
CA GLU A 4 18.42 6.60 -14.09
C GLU A 4 19.73 7.29 -13.69
N LYS A 5 19.75 8.63 -13.60
CA LYS A 5 20.93 9.38 -13.17
C LYS A 5 21.32 9.05 -11.72
N LEU A 6 20.33 8.94 -10.83
CA LEU A 6 20.57 8.55 -9.44
C LEU A 6 21.07 7.10 -9.32
N VAL A 7 20.48 6.17 -10.07
CA VAL A 7 20.92 4.77 -10.11
C VAL A 7 22.37 4.68 -10.57
N VAL A 8 22.73 5.38 -11.65
CA VAL A 8 24.11 5.43 -12.16
C VAL A 8 25.05 6.03 -11.13
N PHE A 9 24.66 7.12 -10.47
CA PHE A 9 25.47 7.77 -9.44
C PHE A 9 25.72 6.85 -8.24
N ILE A 10 24.68 6.19 -7.71
CA ILE A 10 24.79 5.26 -6.58
C ILE A 10 25.67 4.07 -6.95
N ASN A 11 25.40 3.45 -8.11
CA ASN A 11 26.21 2.32 -8.57
C ASN A 11 27.65 2.73 -8.81
N HIS A 12 27.93 3.90 -9.38
CA HIS A 12 29.30 4.39 -9.55
C HIS A 12 30.02 4.55 -8.21
N LYS A 13 29.32 5.04 -7.18
CA LYS A 13 29.92 5.31 -5.87
C LYS A 13 30.20 4.03 -5.06
N TYR A 14 29.35 3.01 -5.17
CA TYR A 14 29.38 1.85 -4.25
C TYR A 14 29.60 0.48 -4.91
N ARG A 15 29.57 0.37 -6.24
CA ARG A 15 29.80 -0.93 -6.91
C ARG A 15 31.22 -1.44 -6.68
N ASN A 16 31.35 -2.76 -6.79
CA ASN A 16 32.64 -3.42 -6.92
C ASN A 16 32.64 -4.34 -8.16
N THR A 17 33.67 -5.17 -8.32
CA THR A 17 33.82 -6.07 -9.47
C THR A 17 32.76 -7.16 -9.55
N THR A 18 32.16 -7.56 -8.43
CA THR A 18 31.23 -8.70 -8.33
C THR A 18 29.82 -8.30 -7.91
N TRP A 19 29.59 -7.05 -7.50
CA TRP A 19 28.33 -6.59 -6.93
C TRP A 19 27.95 -5.19 -7.40
N SER A 20 26.68 -5.03 -7.76
CA SER A 20 26.06 -3.73 -8.02
C SER A 20 24.94 -3.48 -7.02
N PRO A 21 24.96 -2.36 -6.28
CA PRO A 21 23.98 -2.09 -5.22
C PRO A 21 22.54 -1.93 -5.71
N VAL A 22 22.33 -1.29 -6.87
CA VAL A 22 21.00 -1.00 -7.40
C VAL A 22 20.84 -1.64 -8.78
N ILE A 23 19.94 -2.61 -8.87
CA ILE A 23 19.51 -3.21 -10.14
C ILE A 23 18.19 -2.55 -10.53
N TYR A 24 18.24 -1.65 -11.51
CA TYR A 24 17.05 -0.97 -12.03
C TYR A 24 16.52 -1.66 -13.28
N GLN A 25 15.25 -2.05 -13.27
CA GLN A 25 14.60 -2.72 -14.40
C GLN A 25 13.49 -1.84 -14.96
N TYR A 26 13.71 -1.26 -16.15
CA TYR A 26 12.71 -0.48 -16.89
C TYR A 26 12.06 -1.35 -17.98
N ARG A 27 11.39 -2.41 -17.54
CA ARG A 27 10.61 -3.32 -18.38
C ARG A 27 9.46 -3.90 -17.58
N SER A 28 8.45 -4.40 -18.26
CA SER A 28 7.46 -5.27 -17.62
C SER A 28 8.12 -6.60 -17.23
N LEU A 29 7.82 -7.05 -16.02
CA LEU A 29 8.16 -8.38 -15.53
C LEU A 29 6.94 -9.28 -15.71
N SER A 30 7.15 -10.54 -16.03
CA SER A 30 6.06 -11.53 -16.00
C SER A 30 5.57 -11.71 -14.56
N TYR A 31 4.38 -12.28 -14.43
CA TYR A 31 3.80 -12.57 -13.12
C TYR A 31 4.69 -13.53 -12.32
N GLU A 32 5.25 -14.53 -12.97
CA GLU A 32 6.16 -15.52 -12.38
C GLU A 32 7.48 -14.88 -11.94
N GLU A 33 8.02 -13.94 -12.73
CA GLU A 33 9.23 -13.18 -12.36
C GLU A 33 9.01 -12.34 -11.10
N LEU A 34 7.84 -11.68 -10.99
CA LEU A 34 7.49 -10.88 -9.80
C LEU A 34 7.34 -11.74 -8.55
N ILE A 35 6.63 -12.87 -8.65
CA ILE A 35 6.47 -13.79 -7.51
C ILE A 35 7.83 -14.31 -7.05
N ALA A 36 8.69 -14.70 -7.99
CA ALA A 36 10.03 -15.16 -7.67
C ALA A 36 10.80 -14.08 -6.89
N LEU A 37 10.81 -12.83 -7.37
CA LEU A 37 11.46 -11.71 -6.68
C LEU A 37 10.87 -11.46 -5.29
N TYR A 38 9.55 -11.45 -5.14
CA TYR A 38 8.89 -11.25 -3.85
C TYR A 38 9.26 -12.38 -2.86
N SER A 39 9.21 -13.63 -3.30
CA SER A 39 9.52 -14.79 -2.46
C SER A 39 10.94 -14.72 -1.88
N ILE A 40 11.94 -14.34 -2.69
CA ILE A 40 13.35 -14.32 -2.27
C ILE A 40 13.78 -13.01 -1.59
N SER A 41 12.98 -11.94 -1.70
CA SER A 41 13.37 -10.63 -1.17
C SER A 41 13.30 -10.55 0.35
N ASP A 42 14.34 -10.06 1.01
CA ASP A 42 14.33 -9.92 2.48
C ASP A 42 13.42 -8.77 2.95
N VAL A 43 13.35 -7.68 2.18
CA VAL A 43 12.57 -6.50 2.55
C VAL A 43 11.85 -5.94 1.32
N ALA A 44 10.56 -5.67 1.46
CA ALA A 44 9.80 -4.86 0.52
C ALA A 44 9.69 -3.42 1.04
N LEU A 45 10.21 -2.46 0.28
CA LEU A 45 10.11 -1.03 0.56
C LEU A 45 9.12 -0.38 -0.40
N ILE A 46 7.98 0.07 0.13
CA ILE A 46 6.88 0.63 -0.66
C ILE A 46 6.58 2.04 -0.14
N THR A 47 7.02 3.06 -0.88
CA THR A 47 7.05 4.47 -0.44
C THR A 47 6.19 5.42 -1.30
N PRO A 48 4.91 5.10 -1.63
CA PRO A 48 4.09 6.03 -2.39
C PRO A 48 3.82 7.31 -1.60
N LEU A 49 3.76 8.45 -2.29
CA LEU A 49 3.35 9.74 -1.72
C LEU A 49 1.82 9.86 -1.58
N ARG A 50 1.07 9.08 -2.36
CA ARG A 50 -0.39 8.95 -2.28
C ARG A 50 -0.79 7.71 -3.07
N ASP A 51 -1.43 6.75 -2.41
CA ASP A 51 -1.93 5.54 -3.05
C ASP A 51 -3.23 5.11 -2.38
N SER A 52 -4.28 4.89 -3.16
CA SER A 52 -5.57 4.44 -2.63
C SER A 52 -5.49 3.05 -2.01
N MET A 53 -4.75 2.14 -2.64
CA MET A 53 -4.59 0.77 -2.17
C MET A 53 -3.35 0.19 -2.82
N ASN A 54 -2.42 -0.30 -2.00
CA ASN A 54 -1.21 -0.91 -2.52
C ASN A 54 -1.35 -2.43 -2.56
N LEU A 55 -1.74 -2.97 -3.72
CA LEU A 55 -1.86 -4.42 -3.90
C LEU A 55 -0.49 -5.12 -3.91
N ILE A 56 0.58 -4.42 -4.33
CA ILE A 56 1.95 -4.95 -4.31
C ILE A 56 2.35 -5.36 -2.89
N ALA A 57 1.97 -4.58 -1.88
CA ALA A 57 2.17 -4.94 -0.47
C ALA A 57 1.47 -6.26 -0.10
N LYS A 58 0.23 -6.45 -0.56
CA LYS A 58 -0.56 -7.67 -0.30
C LYS A 58 -0.01 -8.87 -1.06
N GLU A 59 0.40 -8.69 -2.31
CA GLU A 59 1.05 -9.71 -3.15
C GLU A 59 2.36 -10.17 -2.53
N PHE A 60 3.22 -9.24 -2.09
CA PHE A 60 4.46 -9.57 -1.39
C PHE A 60 4.18 -10.47 -0.18
N LEU A 61 3.24 -10.07 0.69
CA LEU A 61 2.86 -10.85 1.87
C LEU A 61 2.32 -12.24 1.50
N ALA A 62 1.55 -12.35 0.42
CA ALA A 62 1.01 -13.62 -0.05
C ALA A 62 2.12 -14.60 -0.50
N THR A 63 3.27 -14.10 -0.96
CA THR A 63 4.42 -14.96 -1.35
C THR A 63 5.27 -15.47 -0.17
N LYS A 64 5.09 -14.94 1.04
CA LYS A 64 5.92 -15.27 2.21
C LYS A 64 5.49 -16.54 2.94
N TRP A 65 5.76 -17.69 2.33
CA TRP A 65 5.39 -19.00 2.87
C TRP A 65 6.17 -19.39 4.15
N GLU A 66 7.48 -19.11 4.22
CA GLU A 66 8.29 -19.32 5.44
C GLU A 66 8.09 -18.23 6.50
N LYS A 67 7.30 -17.21 6.17
CA LYS A 67 7.07 -16.03 7.03
C LYS A 67 8.36 -15.29 7.37
N GLU A 68 9.31 -15.31 6.44
CA GLU A 68 10.56 -14.55 6.51
C GLU A 68 10.47 -13.30 5.63
N GLY A 69 11.10 -12.24 6.11
CA GLY A 69 11.17 -10.92 5.50
C GLY A 69 10.38 -9.84 6.25
N ALA A 70 10.46 -8.61 5.72
CA ALA A 70 9.80 -7.46 6.31
C ALA A 70 9.13 -6.59 5.25
N LEU A 71 8.03 -5.94 5.63
CA LEU A 71 7.31 -4.97 4.81
C LEU A 71 7.49 -3.59 5.44
N ILE A 72 8.09 -2.67 4.68
CA ILE A 72 8.12 -1.23 4.98
C ILE A 72 7.12 -0.54 4.06
N LEU A 73 6.19 0.20 4.65
CA LEU A 73 5.06 0.76 3.93
C LEU A 73 4.83 2.23 4.30
N SER A 74 4.64 3.07 3.30
CA SER A 74 4.25 4.47 3.50
C SER A 74 2.90 4.56 4.21
N GLU A 75 2.78 5.47 5.18
CA GLU A 75 1.50 5.86 5.78
C GLU A 75 0.49 6.41 4.76
N MET A 76 0.97 6.88 3.60
CA MET A 76 0.12 7.41 2.52
C MET A 76 -0.48 6.34 1.62
N ALA A 77 -0.19 5.06 1.88
CA ALA A 77 -0.82 3.93 1.19
C ALA A 77 -2.06 3.47 1.95
N GLY A 78 -3.21 3.34 1.29
CA GLY A 78 -4.42 2.82 1.94
C GLY A 78 -4.29 1.39 2.47
N ALA A 79 -3.27 0.63 2.04
CA ALA A 79 -2.96 -0.67 2.63
C ALA A 79 -2.37 -0.57 4.06
N ALA A 80 -1.84 0.60 4.47
CA ALA A 80 -1.28 0.82 5.80
C ALA A 80 -2.35 0.70 6.90
N ASP A 81 -3.59 1.09 6.61
CA ASP A 81 -4.73 0.96 7.53
C ASP A 81 -5.05 -0.52 7.84
N GLU A 82 -4.82 -1.42 6.89
CA GLU A 82 -5.08 -2.86 7.04
C GLU A 82 -3.85 -3.63 7.56
N LEU A 83 -2.64 -3.15 7.25
CA LEU A 83 -1.36 -3.84 7.49
C LEU A 83 -0.56 -3.18 8.60
N SER A 84 -1.17 -2.97 9.77
CA SER A 84 -0.58 -2.22 10.88
C SER A 84 0.72 -2.80 11.47
N GLU A 85 1.05 -4.08 11.23
CA GLU A 85 2.30 -4.70 11.67
C GLU A 85 3.47 -4.47 10.70
N ALA A 86 3.20 -3.90 9.53
CA ALA A 86 4.25 -3.37 8.67
C ALA A 86 5.01 -2.26 9.39
N ILE A 87 6.25 -2.02 8.97
CA ILE A 87 7.00 -0.87 9.43
C ILE A 87 6.49 0.35 8.66
N ILE A 88 5.61 1.11 9.31
CA ILE A 88 5.01 2.31 8.73
C ILE A 88 6.02 3.46 8.79
N ILE A 89 6.16 4.19 7.68
CA ILE A 89 7.10 5.31 7.54
C ILE A 89 6.44 6.53 6.89
N ASP A 90 6.97 7.73 7.15
CA ASP A 90 6.73 8.91 6.31
C ASP A 90 7.61 8.84 5.06
N PRO A 91 7.04 8.81 3.83
CA PRO A 91 7.81 8.73 2.59
C PRO A 91 8.70 9.97 2.34
N ASN A 92 8.47 11.09 3.04
CA ASN A 92 9.29 12.29 2.94
C ASN A 92 10.49 12.30 3.90
N ASN A 93 10.52 11.37 4.86
CA ASN A 93 11.57 11.29 5.87
C ASN A 93 12.63 10.24 5.49
N LEU A 94 13.71 10.71 4.84
CA LEU A 94 14.79 9.84 4.38
C LEU A 94 15.55 9.16 5.53
N GLU A 95 15.68 9.81 6.68
CA GLU A 95 16.38 9.24 7.84
C GLU A 95 15.59 8.08 8.45
N GLU A 96 14.27 8.23 8.52
CA GLU A 96 13.35 7.19 8.97
C GLU A 96 13.34 6.00 8.01
N ILE A 97 13.27 6.24 6.69
CA ILE A 97 13.38 5.17 5.70
C ILE A 97 14.70 4.39 5.88
N SER A 98 15.82 5.10 6.05
CA SER A 98 17.13 4.46 6.25
C SER A 98 17.20 3.65 7.55
N HIS A 99 16.67 4.19 8.66
CA HIS A 99 16.63 3.47 9.94
C HIS A 99 15.73 2.24 9.87
N SER A 100 14.53 2.39 9.28
CA SER A 100 13.58 1.30 9.10
C SER A 100 14.14 0.19 8.22
N LEU A 101 14.87 0.53 7.15
CA LEU A 101 15.54 -0.45 6.31
C LEU A 101 16.63 -1.20 7.08
N ASN A 102 17.48 -0.49 7.83
CA ASN A 102 18.50 -1.12 8.66
C ASN A 102 17.88 -2.02 9.75
N TYR A 103 16.81 -1.55 10.40
CA TYR A 103 16.07 -2.31 11.39
C TYR A 103 15.50 -3.59 10.80
N CYS A 104 14.86 -3.53 9.63
CA CYS A 104 14.29 -4.70 8.96
C CYS A 104 15.36 -5.74 8.61
N LEU A 105 16.53 -5.30 8.11
CA LEU A 105 17.64 -6.20 7.80
C LEU A 105 18.28 -6.85 9.03
N GLN A 106 18.07 -6.29 10.23
CA GLN A 106 18.57 -6.82 11.50
C GLN A 106 17.48 -7.51 12.34
N MET A 107 16.22 -7.49 11.88
CA MET A 107 15.07 -8.03 12.58
C MET A 107 15.22 -9.55 12.77
N SER A 108 14.92 -10.06 13.96
CA SER A 108 15.00 -11.50 14.22
C SER A 108 13.93 -12.26 13.45
N LYS A 109 14.20 -13.54 13.12
CA LYS A 109 13.24 -14.38 12.38
C LYS A 109 11.92 -14.54 13.12
N GLU A 110 11.96 -14.56 14.44
CA GLU A 110 10.77 -14.65 15.31
C GLU A 110 9.88 -13.41 15.15
N GLU A 111 10.48 -12.21 15.15
CA GLU A 111 9.74 -10.97 14.95
C GLU A 111 9.18 -10.87 13.53
N GLN A 112 9.97 -11.22 12.51
CA GLN A 112 9.52 -11.26 11.12
C GLN A 112 8.30 -12.17 10.97
N SER A 113 8.38 -13.39 11.52
CA SER A 113 7.32 -14.38 11.45
C SER A 113 6.04 -13.93 12.15
N LEU A 114 6.17 -13.25 13.30
CA LEU A 114 5.03 -12.71 14.05
C LEU A 114 4.30 -11.64 13.23
N ARG A 115 5.05 -10.67 12.67
CA ARG A 115 4.48 -9.59 11.85
C ARG A 115 3.83 -10.12 10.58
N ILE A 116 4.52 -10.99 9.84
CA ILE A 116 3.98 -11.56 8.60
C ILE A 116 2.74 -12.41 8.88
N SER A 117 2.76 -13.25 9.92
CA SER A 117 1.60 -14.09 10.27
C SER A 117 0.37 -13.25 10.58
N ALA A 118 0.53 -12.16 11.33
CA ALA A 118 -0.58 -11.28 11.68
C ALA A 118 -1.18 -10.60 10.44
N MET A 119 -0.32 -10.09 9.55
CA MET A 119 -0.77 -9.47 8.30
C MET A 119 -1.43 -10.48 7.35
N GLN A 120 -0.84 -11.66 7.17
CA GLN A 120 -1.42 -12.73 6.33
C GLN A 120 -2.78 -13.19 6.85
N ALA A 121 -2.95 -13.30 8.17
CA ALA A 121 -4.24 -13.64 8.75
C ALA A 121 -5.32 -12.63 8.33
N ARG A 122 -5.03 -11.33 8.36
CA ARG A 122 -5.98 -10.30 7.90
C ARG A 122 -6.28 -10.40 6.41
N LEU A 123 -5.27 -10.67 5.57
CA LEU A 123 -5.47 -10.85 4.14
C LEU A 123 -6.43 -12.02 3.83
N ILE A 124 -6.39 -13.09 4.63
CA ILE A 124 -7.30 -14.23 4.49
C ILE A 124 -8.73 -13.85 4.88
N PHE A 125 -8.92 -13.02 5.91
CA PHE A 125 -10.25 -12.63 6.39
C PHE A 125 -10.93 -11.54 5.54
N TYR A 126 -10.15 -10.66 4.90
CA TYR A 126 -10.65 -9.58 4.05
C TYR A 126 -10.25 -9.80 2.58
N ASP A 127 -10.90 -10.78 1.96
CA ASP A 127 -10.74 -11.05 0.54
C ASP A 127 -11.59 -10.11 -0.35
N ILE A 128 -11.41 -10.24 -1.66
CA ILE A 128 -12.14 -9.43 -2.65
C ILE A 128 -13.66 -9.64 -2.61
N PHE A 129 -14.11 -10.82 -2.16
CA PHE A 129 -15.53 -11.13 -2.05
C PHE A 129 -16.14 -10.40 -0.85
N LYS A 130 -15.43 -10.37 0.28
CA LYS A 130 -15.84 -9.65 1.47
C LYS A 130 -15.95 -8.15 1.21
N TRP A 131 -14.94 -7.57 0.53
CA TRP A 131 -14.98 -6.18 0.09
C TRP A 131 -16.18 -5.90 -0.83
N SER A 132 -16.43 -6.79 -1.80
CA SER A 132 -17.54 -6.62 -2.76
C SER A 132 -18.91 -6.68 -2.08
N ASP A 133 -19.08 -7.59 -1.12
CA ASP A 133 -20.34 -7.73 -0.37
C ASP A 133 -20.59 -6.53 0.55
N ASP A 134 -19.56 -6.04 1.24
CA ASP A 134 -19.64 -4.85 2.08
C ASP A 134 -19.99 -3.61 1.23
N PHE A 135 -19.38 -3.46 0.05
CA PHE A 135 -19.70 -2.38 -0.89
C PHE A 135 -21.16 -2.45 -1.37
N LEU A 136 -21.62 -3.61 -1.84
CA LEU A 136 -23.00 -3.80 -2.30
C LEU A 136 -24.01 -3.61 -1.17
N THR A 137 -23.66 -4.03 0.04
CA THR A 137 -24.50 -3.83 1.23
C THR A 137 -24.63 -2.34 1.57
N CYS A 138 -23.53 -1.59 1.54
CA CYS A 138 -23.56 -0.13 1.71
C CYS A 138 -24.39 0.55 0.62
N LEU A 139 -24.22 0.16 -0.65
CA LEU A 139 -24.99 0.70 -1.77
C LEU A 139 -26.51 0.46 -1.57
N ARG A 140 -26.91 -0.77 -1.22
CA ARG A 140 -28.31 -1.11 -0.93
C ARG A 140 -28.87 -0.32 0.27
N LYS A 141 -28.07 -0.04 1.30
CA LYS A 141 -28.48 0.79 2.44
C LYS A 141 -28.75 2.24 2.04
N THR A 142 -28.00 2.79 1.08
CA THR A 142 -28.24 4.16 0.58
C THR A 142 -29.53 4.28 -0.23
N GLN A 143 -29.89 3.27 -1.04
CA GLN A 143 -31.18 3.26 -1.76
C GLN A 143 -32.41 3.23 -0.82
N LYS A 144 -32.26 2.69 0.41
CA LYS A 144 -33.36 2.59 1.38
C LYS A 144 -33.59 3.86 2.21
N LYS A 145 -32.73 4.88 2.13
CA LYS A 145 -33.02 6.19 2.72
C LYS A 145 -33.74 7.03 1.66
N PRO A 146 -35.05 7.31 1.79
CA PRO A 146 -35.64 8.37 1.00
C PRO A 146 -34.87 9.63 1.33
N VAL A 147 -34.32 10.29 0.31
CA VAL A 147 -33.73 11.61 0.48
C VAL A 147 -34.89 12.52 0.87
N SER A 148 -35.06 12.78 2.17
CA SER A 148 -35.92 13.86 2.64
C SER A 148 -35.23 15.17 2.30
N ILE A 149 -35.34 15.58 1.03
CA ILE A 149 -35.06 16.93 0.59
C ILE A 149 -36.11 17.80 1.25
N GLY A 150 -35.80 18.32 2.44
CA GLY A 150 -36.60 19.33 3.10
C GLY A 150 -36.59 20.59 2.25
N TYR A 151 -37.57 20.74 1.36
CA TYR A 151 -37.94 22.05 0.84
C TYR A 151 -38.50 22.85 2.02
N GLN A 152 -37.64 23.58 2.74
CA GLN A 152 -38.11 24.70 3.53
C GLN A 152 -38.61 25.77 2.54
N GLN A 153 -39.92 25.77 2.31
CA GLN A 153 -40.62 26.92 1.74
C GLN A 153 -40.37 28.12 2.64
N SER A 154 -39.63 29.10 2.15
CA SER A 154 -39.43 30.37 2.84
C SER A 154 -39.21 31.53 1.86
N TYR A 155 -40.19 31.82 0.98
CA TYR A 155 -40.40 33.18 0.47
C TYR A 155 -41.88 33.40 0.09
N PRO A 156 -42.64 34.21 0.87
CA PRO A 156 -43.93 34.73 0.46
C PRO A 156 -43.73 36.06 -0.28
N GLN A 157 -44.03 36.12 -1.58
CA GLN A 157 -44.55 37.30 -2.30
C GLN A 157 -44.37 37.13 -3.83
N ALA A 158 -45.42 36.67 -4.51
CA ALA A 158 -45.66 36.97 -5.92
C ALA A 158 -47.12 36.62 -6.30
N LYS A 159 -48.09 37.30 -5.68
CA LYS A 159 -49.45 37.42 -6.23
C LYS A 159 -49.69 38.89 -6.56
N SER A 160 -49.25 39.32 -7.74
CA SER A 160 -49.72 40.59 -8.31
C SER A 160 -49.38 40.77 -9.79
N TYR A 161 -49.48 39.74 -10.63
CA TYR A 161 -49.49 39.96 -12.08
C TYR A 161 -50.38 38.91 -12.73
N LEU A 162 -51.66 39.24 -12.84
CA LEU A 162 -52.62 38.80 -13.86
C LEU A 162 -53.94 39.50 -13.49
N GLN A 163 -54.05 40.76 -13.93
CA GLN A 163 -55.34 41.34 -14.29
C GLN A 163 -55.79 40.72 -15.61
#